data_AF-A0A958WYQ3-F1
#
_entry.id   AF-A0A958WYQ3-F1
#
_cell.length_a   1.000
_cell.length_b   1.000
_cell.length_c   1.000
_cell.angle_alpha   90.00
_cell.angle_beta   90.00
_cell.angle_gamma   90.00
#
_symmetry.space_group_name_H-M   'P 1'
#
loop_
_entity.id
_entity.type
_entity.pdbx_description
1 polymer ?
#
loop_
_entity_poly.entity_id
_entity_poly.type
_entity_poly.pdbx_seq_one_letter_code
_entity_poly.pdbx_strand_id
1 'polypeptide(L)'
;MQNKTSFVLSIGIFLIMCHLSYDGSAQTPQKSIGIYPFSNDGSSGCQAQANQYWSFTSDALNKTGRFTLVDRSRWNVADEELERQKGETFLKSEDLVEQGKRVGAQLVLQGHVQTETYSDGTKYNTLMLQLIDVESNRIIGNDVISPNGRQGWTNAFTFDKGVPDWFKKDPESSIRKHIQEFIAEYFPIEVPIVEITETNKDGNASQVLVECGENDGITKGKKLFVIERTSRTSTRTGEVENLDRMIAQINVEEVQGGTFSVCSVSKKEAAALTAKINEKANIFVTDKNMKAK
;
A
#
# COMPACT_ATOMS: atom_id res chain seq x y z
N MET A 1 -32.98 -12.89 78.24
CA MET A 1 -32.63 -11.46 78.45
C MET A 1 -31.53 -11.13 77.46
N GLN A 2 -31.84 -10.47 76.32
CA GLN A 2 -31.80 -9.01 76.14
C GLN A 2 -30.42 -8.41 76.53
N ASN A 3 -29.72 -7.57 75.76
CA ASN A 3 -29.88 -7.01 74.41
C ASN A 3 -28.66 -6.07 74.17
N LYS A 4 -28.25 -5.86 72.90
CA LYS A 4 -27.61 -4.62 72.35
C LYS A 4 -26.12 -4.39 72.74
N THR A 5 -25.19 -3.92 71.90
CA THR A 5 -25.23 -3.10 70.68
C THR A 5 -23.82 -3.03 70.03
N SER A 6 -23.79 -3.04 68.69
CA SER A 6 -22.87 -2.38 67.73
C SER A 6 -21.44 -1.98 68.13
N PHE A 7 -20.43 -2.30 67.30
CA PHE A 7 -20.00 -1.42 66.20
C PHE A 7 -19.01 -2.11 65.25
N VAL A 8 -19.22 -1.83 63.97
CA VAL A 8 -18.55 -2.33 62.78
C VAL A 8 -17.23 -1.58 62.55
N LEU A 9 -16.14 -2.26 62.19
CA LEU A 9 -15.27 -1.76 61.10
C LEU A 9 -14.50 -2.92 60.45
N SER A 10 -15.04 -3.34 59.32
CA SER A 10 -14.41 -4.20 58.33
C SER A 10 -13.50 -3.33 57.46
N ILE A 11 -12.22 -3.70 57.31
CA ILE A 11 -11.37 -3.20 56.22
C ILE A 11 -10.71 -4.43 55.60
N GLY A 12 -11.42 -5.02 54.64
CA GLY A 12 -10.85 -5.93 53.67
C GLY A 12 -10.04 -5.12 52.66
N ILE A 13 -8.74 -5.38 52.59
CA ILE A 13 -7.90 -4.91 51.48
C ILE A 13 -8.13 -5.87 50.32
N PHE A 14 -9.09 -5.51 49.47
CA PHE A 14 -9.31 -6.13 48.17
C PHE A 14 -8.29 -5.49 47.21
N LEU A 15 -7.19 -6.20 46.95
CA LEU A 15 -6.23 -5.88 45.90
C LEU A 15 -6.93 -6.04 44.54
N ILE A 16 -7.57 -4.97 44.08
CA ILE A 16 -8.03 -4.82 42.70
C ILE A 16 -6.76 -4.66 41.85
N MET A 17 -6.24 -5.79 41.36
CA MET A 17 -5.40 -5.83 40.17
C MET A 17 -6.23 -5.23 39.03
N CYS A 18 -6.04 -3.95 38.74
CA CYS A 18 -6.41 -3.36 37.46
C CYS A 18 -5.61 -4.08 36.37
N HIS A 19 -6.19 -5.14 35.81
CA HIS A 19 -5.87 -5.57 34.46
C HIS A 19 -6.31 -4.45 33.51
N LEU A 20 -5.43 -3.45 33.36
CA LEU A 20 -5.39 -2.65 32.14
C LEU A 20 -5.03 -3.62 31.03
N SER A 21 -6.05 -4.24 30.44
CA SER A 21 -5.95 -4.83 29.11
C SER A 21 -5.59 -3.69 28.18
N TYR A 22 -4.29 -3.56 27.91
CA TYR A 22 -3.81 -2.81 26.78
C TYR A 22 -4.24 -3.62 25.57
N ASP A 23 -5.43 -3.31 25.02
CA ASP A 23 -5.77 -3.66 23.65
C ASP A 23 -4.87 -2.81 22.75
N GLY A 24 -3.58 -3.16 22.73
CA GLY A 24 -2.69 -2.76 21.68
C GLY A 24 -3.16 -3.49 20.45
N SER A 25 -4.05 -2.88 19.66
CA SER A 25 -4.08 -3.21 18.25
C SER A 25 -2.63 -3.04 17.79
N ALA A 26 -2.01 -4.13 17.35
CA ALA A 26 -0.71 -4.06 16.72
C ALA A 26 -0.92 -3.31 15.40
N GLN A 27 -0.96 -1.98 15.47
CA GLN A 27 -0.77 -1.15 14.29
C GLN A 27 0.62 -1.50 13.81
N THR A 28 0.70 -2.28 12.71
CA THR A 28 1.93 -2.49 11.98
C THR A 28 2.57 -1.12 11.81
N PRO A 29 3.80 -0.88 12.30
CA PRO A 29 4.42 0.44 12.22
C PRO A 29 4.42 0.88 10.75
N GLN A 30 3.79 2.03 10.52
CA GLN A 30 3.63 2.61 9.19
C GLN A 30 5.01 2.80 8.57
N LYS A 31 5.27 2.17 7.41
CA LYS A 31 6.59 2.29 6.78
C LYS A 31 6.84 3.74 6.35
N SER A 32 8.06 4.23 6.57
CA SER A 32 8.47 5.54 6.06
C SER A 32 9.01 5.41 4.63
N ILE A 33 8.53 6.27 3.72
CA ILE A 33 8.97 6.28 2.32
C ILE A 33 9.55 7.65 1.96
N GLY A 34 10.80 7.65 1.49
CA GLY A 34 11.39 8.77 0.78
C GLY A 34 11.11 8.60 -0.72
N ILE A 35 10.73 9.66 -1.41
CA ILE A 35 10.67 9.62 -2.88
C ILE A 35 11.81 10.51 -3.38
N TYR A 36 12.56 10.18 -4.41
CA TYR A 36 13.48 11.14 -5.02
C TYR A 36 12.71 12.04 -5.98
N PRO A 37 13.09 13.32 -6.16
CA PRO A 37 12.70 14.06 -7.35
C PRO A 37 12.98 13.20 -8.58
N PHE A 38 11.99 13.05 -9.46
CA PHE A 38 12.18 12.21 -10.63
C PHE A 38 13.21 12.87 -11.55
N SER A 39 14.18 12.07 -11.96
CA SER A 39 15.22 12.49 -12.91
C SER A 39 14.69 12.43 -14.33
N ASN A 40 15.44 13.00 -15.27
CA ASN A 40 15.12 12.93 -16.69
C ASN A 40 16.37 12.91 -17.57
N ASP A 41 16.19 12.62 -18.85
CA ASP A 41 17.25 12.55 -19.87
C ASP A 41 17.73 13.93 -20.38
N GLY A 42 17.23 15.04 -19.82
CA GLY A 42 17.61 16.40 -20.21
C GLY A 42 16.97 16.88 -21.51
N SER A 43 16.06 16.12 -22.12
CA SER A 43 15.34 16.54 -23.32
C SER A 43 14.34 17.68 -23.03
N SER A 44 14.08 18.52 -24.03
CA SER A 44 13.22 19.70 -23.89
C SER A 44 11.81 19.34 -23.42
N GLY A 45 11.37 19.91 -22.30
CA GLY A 45 10.04 19.67 -21.69
C GLY A 45 10.05 18.58 -20.61
N CYS A 46 10.98 17.63 -20.66
CA CYS A 46 11.00 16.43 -19.82
C CYS A 46 11.05 16.72 -18.31
N GLN A 47 11.66 17.83 -17.89
CA GLN A 47 11.66 18.27 -16.48
C GLN A 47 10.25 18.57 -15.95
N ALA A 48 9.39 19.20 -16.76
CA ALA A 48 8.02 19.50 -16.35
C ALA A 48 7.21 18.22 -16.16
N GLN A 49 7.39 17.22 -17.03
CA GLN A 49 6.74 15.93 -16.88
C GLN A 49 7.31 15.10 -15.73
N ALA A 50 8.62 15.13 -15.48
CA ALA A 50 9.22 14.50 -14.32
C ALA A 50 8.62 15.06 -13.01
N ASN A 51 8.49 16.38 -12.89
CA ASN A 51 7.84 17.02 -11.74
C ASN A 51 6.36 16.62 -11.61
N GLN A 52 5.66 16.52 -12.75
CA GLN A 52 4.25 16.13 -12.77
C GLN A 52 4.06 14.67 -12.31
N TYR A 53 4.82 13.71 -12.86
CA TYR A 53 4.76 12.30 -12.47
C TYR A 53 5.18 12.08 -11.03
N TRP A 54 6.19 12.83 -10.58
CA TRP A 54 6.59 12.85 -9.18
C TRP A 54 5.45 13.32 -8.27
N SER A 55 4.74 14.38 -8.66
CA SER A 55 3.59 14.90 -7.92
C SER A 55 2.46 13.88 -7.85
N PHE A 56 2.16 13.20 -8.96
CA PHE A 56 1.14 12.14 -8.98
C PHE A 56 1.48 10.98 -8.06
N THR A 57 2.74 10.57 -8.07
CA THR A 57 3.25 9.48 -7.23
C THR A 57 3.19 9.87 -5.76
N SER A 58 3.62 11.09 -5.42
CA SER A 58 3.60 11.61 -4.05
C SER A 58 2.17 11.76 -3.54
N ASP A 59 1.27 12.32 -4.35
CA ASP A 59 -0.16 12.47 -4.03
C ASP A 59 -0.84 11.10 -3.84
N ALA A 60 -0.59 10.14 -4.73
CA ALA A 60 -1.14 8.80 -4.62
C ALA A 60 -0.67 8.08 -3.34
N LEU A 61 0.63 8.16 -3.01
CA LEU A 61 1.14 7.61 -1.75
C LEU A 61 0.56 8.32 -0.52
N ASN A 62 0.47 9.65 -0.56
CA ASN A 62 -0.04 10.44 0.56
C ASN A 62 -1.52 10.13 0.85
N LYS A 63 -2.34 10.08 -0.19
CA LYS A 63 -3.78 9.83 -0.09
C LYS A 63 -4.10 8.50 0.57
N THR A 64 -3.26 7.48 0.36
CA THR A 64 -3.47 6.17 0.99
C THR A 64 -3.42 6.26 2.51
N GLY A 65 -2.69 7.23 3.09
CA GLY A 65 -2.48 7.29 4.54
C GLY A 65 -1.69 6.11 5.11
N ARG A 66 -1.12 5.23 4.26
CA ARG A 66 -0.42 3.99 4.65
C ARG A 66 1.09 4.14 4.78
N PHE A 67 1.63 5.31 4.43
CA PHE A 67 3.06 5.64 4.53
C PHE A 67 3.30 6.99 5.19
N THR A 68 4.35 7.06 6.00
CA THR A 68 4.89 8.35 6.40
C THR A 68 5.81 8.84 5.28
N LEU A 69 5.34 9.82 4.50
CA LEU A 69 6.16 10.48 3.49
C LEU A 69 7.21 11.34 4.20
N VAL A 70 8.48 11.06 3.93
CA VAL A 70 9.58 11.80 4.54
C VAL A 70 9.76 13.14 3.81
N ASP A 71 9.76 14.24 4.56
CA ASP A 71 9.98 15.61 4.05
C ASP A 71 11.41 15.78 3.50
N ARG A 72 11.47 16.46 2.35
CA ARG A 72 12.65 16.56 1.50
C ARG A 72 13.30 17.92 1.41
N SER A 73 12.81 18.86 2.21
CA SER A 73 13.55 20.10 2.52
C SER A 73 14.99 19.83 3.01
N ARG A 74 15.30 18.60 3.44
CA ARG A 74 16.62 18.12 3.88
C ARG A 74 17.51 17.49 2.80
N TRP A 75 17.04 17.40 1.56
CA TRP A 75 17.74 16.70 0.48
C TRP A 75 18.65 17.63 -0.34
N ASN A 76 18.61 18.93 -0.03
CA ASN A 76 19.38 20.02 -0.63
C ASN A 76 20.89 20.02 -0.25
N VAL A 77 21.56 18.86 -0.15
CA VAL A 77 22.99 18.83 0.21
C VAL A 77 23.84 18.01 -0.78
N ALA A 78 23.37 17.81 -2.01
CA ALA A 78 24.18 17.12 -3.04
C ALA A 78 23.93 17.64 -4.46
N ASP A 79 23.77 18.96 -4.64
CA ASP A 79 23.07 19.52 -5.81
C ASP A 79 23.95 20.09 -6.94
N GLU A 80 25.20 19.64 -7.12
CA GLU A 80 25.97 19.95 -8.34
C GLU A 80 26.65 18.72 -8.97
N GLU A 81 27.12 17.76 -8.17
CA GLU A 81 27.73 16.52 -8.69
C GLU A 81 26.67 15.49 -9.17
N LEU A 82 25.47 15.47 -8.56
CA LEU A 82 24.39 14.54 -8.94
C LEU A 82 23.76 14.88 -10.28
N GLU A 83 23.59 16.17 -10.61
CA GLU A 83 23.05 16.63 -11.89
C GLU A 83 23.84 16.08 -13.08
N ARG A 84 25.16 15.91 -12.92
CA ARG A 84 26.06 15.38 -13.95
C ARG A 84 26.01 13.85 -14.09
N GLN A 85 25.41 13.15 -13.12
CA GLN A 85 25.42 11.68 -13.00
C GLN A 85 24.03 11.03 -13.00
N LYS A 86 22.93 11.78 -13.12
CA LYS A 86 21.54 11.27 -12.94
C LYS A 86 21.18 9.99 -13.71
N GLY A 87 21.71 9.82 -14.93
CA GLY A 87 21.53 8.58 -15.71
C GLY A 87 22.30 7.38 -15.15
N GLU A 88 23.48 7.60 -14.56
CA GLU A 88 24.27 6.57 -13.87
C GLU A 88 23.76 6.31 -12.43
N THR A 89 23.27 7.33 -11.73
CA THR A 89 22.75 7.22 -10.35
C THR A 89 21.44 6.42 -10.29
N PHE A 90 20.59 6.48 -11.32
CA PHE A 90 19.43 5.59 -11.43
C PHE A 90 19.85 4.10 -11.47
N LEU A 91 21.07 3.79 -11.89
CA LEU A 91 21.64 2.44 -11.89
C LEU A 91 22.38 2.08 -10.59
N LYS A 92 22.77 3.07 -9.77
CA LYS A 92 23.52 2.89 -8.52
C LYS A 92 22.62 3.15 -7.30
N SER A 93 22.07 2.08 -6.71
CA SER A 93 21.18 2.18 -5.53
C SER A 93 21.88 2.61 -4.24
N GLU A 94 23.21 2.51 -4.17
CA GLU A 94 23.99 2.73 -2.93
C GLU A 94 23.87 4.17 -2.40
N ASP A 95 24.04 5.18 -3.26
CA ASP A 95 23.96 6.59 -2.88
C ASP A 95 22.57 6.98 -2.35
N LEU A 96 21.53 6.36 -2.93
CA LEU A 96 20.14 6.60 -2.57
C LEU A 96 19.77 5.94 -1.24
N VAL A 97 20.35 4.77 -0.95
CA VAL A 97 20.18 4.09 0.33
C VAL A 97 20.83 4.89 1.45
N GLU A 98 22.03 5.41 1.26
CA GLU A 98 22.68 6.26 2.27
C GLU A 98 21.85 7.50 2.59
N GLN A 99 21.33 8.17 1.57
CA GLN A 99 20.49 9.33 1.76
C GLN A 99 19.13 8.96 2.37
N GLY A 100 18.53 7.83 1.97
CA GLY A 100 17.34 7.26 2.61
C GLY A 100 17.53 7.05 4.11
N LYS A 101 18.68 6.49 4.53
CA LYS A 101 19.05 6.35 5.95
C LYS A 101 19.12 7.71 6.66
N ARG A 102 19.73 8.72 6.05
CA ARG A 102 19.89 10.07 6.63
C ARG A 102 18.56 10.75 6.95
N VAL A 103 17.52 10.43 6.18
CA VAL A 103 16.20 11.04 6.35
C VAL A 103 15.22 10.11 7.06
N GLY A 104 15.68 8.95 7.53
CA GLY A 104 14.85 7.98 8.26
C GLY A 104 13.83 7.26 7.38
N ALA A 105 14.07 7.21 6.07
CA ALA A 105 13.26 6.42 5.15
C ALA A 105 13.62 4.93 5.28
N GLN A 106 12.62 4.07 5.41
CA GLN A 106 12.78 2.62 5.32
C GLN A 106 12.73 2.14 3.87
N LEU A 107 12.01 2.88 3.02
CA LEU A 107 11.90 2.64 1.60
C LEU A 107 12.25 3.90 0.81
N VAL A 108 12.88 3.72 -0.35
CA VAL A 108 13.16 4.80 -1.29
C VAL A 108 12.50 4.50 -2.64
N LEU A 109 11.68 5.42 -3.13
CA LEU A 109 11.09 5.37 -4.46
C LEU A 109 11.76 6.42 -5.34
N GLN A 110 12.31 6.02 -6.48
CA GLN A 110 12.84 6.95 -7.47
C GLN A 110 12.20 6.73 -8.83
N GLY A 111 12.28 7.76 -9.67
CA GLY A 111 11.79 7.73 -11.04
C GLY A 111 12.78 8.36 -12.00
N HIS A 112 12.81 7.85 -13.22
CA HIS A 112 13.52 8.45 -14.35
C HIS A 112 12.58 8.57 -15.54
N VAL A 113 12.50 9.77 -16.11
CA VAL A 113 11.68 10.05 -17.29
C VAL A 113 12.56 10.16 -18.52
N GLN A 114 12.26 9.34 -19.51
CA GLN A 114 12.95 9.35 -20.79
C GLN A 114 11.97 9.73 -21.90
N THR A 115 12.40 10.58 -22.83
CA THR A 115 11.62 10.90 -24.03
C THR A 115 12.03 9.97 -25.17
N GLU A 116 11.04 9.30 -25.75
CA GLU A 116 11.22 8.37 -26.85
C GLU A 116 10.41 8.84 -28.06
N THR A 117 10.96 8.63 -29.27
CA THR A 117 10.22 8.87 -30.52
C THR A 117 9.56 7.56 -30.94
N TYR A 118 8.22 7.58 -31.08
CA TYR A 118 7.44 6.41 -31.47
C TYR A 118 7.29 6.32 -32.99
N SER A 119 6.77 5.20 -33.49
CA SER A 119 6.66 4.90 -34.92
C SER A 119 5.81 5.91 -35.71
N ASP A 120 4.95 6.68 -35.06
CA ASP A 120 4.16 7.76 -35.67
C ASP A 120 4.88 9.11 -35.71
N GLY A 121 6.16 9.16 -35.30
CA GLY A 121 6.99 10.35 -35.24
C GLY A 121 6.75 11.24 -34.03
N THR A 122 5.76 10.91 -33.18
CA THR A 122 5.45 11.66 -31.97
C THR A 122 6.42 11.28 -30.86
N LYS A 123 6.81 12.26 -30.05
CA LYS A 123 7.60 12.04 -28.85
C LYS A 123 6.69 11.82 -27.66
N TYR A 124 6.92 10.73 -26.94
CA TYR A 124 6.23 10.43 -25.69
C TYR A 124 7.23 10.17 -24.57
N ASN A 125 6.78 10.36 -23.34
CA ASN A 125 7.60 10.13 -22.16
C ASN A 125 7.32 8.74 -21.57
N THR A 126 8.39 8.03 -21.29
CA THR A 126 8.41 6.77 -20.56
C THR A 126 8.91 7.04 -19.14
N LEU A 127 8.19 6.55 -18.13
CA LEU A 127 8.55 6.65 -16.72
C LEU A 127 9.08 5.30 -16.24
N MET A 128 10.34 5.26 -15.81
CA MET A 128 10.93 4.14 -15.10
C MET A 128 10.86 4.39 -13.60
N LEU A 129 10.33 3.44 -12.82
CA LEU A 129 10.21 3.49 -11.38
C LEU A 129 11.08 2.40 -10.73
N GLN A 130 11.67 2.72 -9.59
CA GLN A 130 12.38 1.77 -8.74
C GLN A 130 12.05 2.01 -7.27
N LEU A 131 11.69 0.93 -6.58
CA LEU A 131 11.46 0.88 -5.15
C LEU A 131 12.59 0.08 -4.50
N ILE A 132 13.29 0.72 -3.56
CA ILE A 132 14.48 0.20 -2.90
C ILE A 132 14.18 0.04 -1.41
N ASP A 133 14.54 -1.11 -0.86
CA ASP A 133 14.55 -1.36 0.58
C ASP A 133 15.89 -0.90 1.17
N VAL A 134 15.83 0.04 2.12
CA VAL A 134 17.01 0.74 2.65
C VAL A 134 17.87 -0.15 3.55
N GLU A 135 17.25 -1.10 4.24
CA GLU A 135 17.95 -2.03 5.13
C GLU A 135 18.80 -3.02 4.33
N SER A 136 18.18 -3.65 3.33
CA SER A 136 18.84 -4.67 2.50
C SER A 136 19.61 -4.13 1.30
N ASN A 137 19.43 -2.85 0.94
CA ASN A 137 19.94 -2.25 -0.29
C ASN A 137 19.54 -3.03 -1.55
N ARG A 138 18.28 -3.49 -1.59
CA ARG A 138 17.76 -4.26 -2.72
C ARG A 138 16.63 -3.50 -3.40
N ILE A 139 16.63 -3.55 -4.73
CA ILE A 139 15.46 -3.19 -5.52
C ILE A 139 14.40 -4.27 -5.24
N ILE A 140 13.32 -3.86 -4.57
CA ILE A 140 12.18 -4.73 -4.23
C ILE A 140 11.01 -4.54 -5.18
N GLY A 141 11.07 -3.52 -6.04
CA GLY A 141 10.12 -3.30 -7.12
C GLY A 141 10.67 -2.39 -8.21
N ASN A 142 10.27 -2.64 -9.44
CA ASN A 142 10.60 -1.78 -10.57
C ASN A 142 9.50 -1.86 -11.62
N ASP A 143 9.30 -0.79 -12.37
CA ASP A 143 8.44 -0.81 -13.56
C ASP A 143 8.84 0.23 -14.58
N VAL A 144 8.39 0.01 -15.81
CA VAL A 144 8.41 0.96 -16.90
C VAL A 144 6.98 1.21 -17.33
N ILE A 145 6.59 2.47 -17.32
CA ILE A 145 5.27 2.95 -17.73
C ILE A 145 5.48 3.76 -19.01
N SER A 146 4.94 3.26 -20.11
CA SER A 146 5.06 3.88 -21.44
C SER A 146 3.68 4.02 -22.09
N PRO A 147 3.58 4.66 -23.27
CA PRO A 147 2.38 4.62 -24.10
C PRO A 147 1.81 3.23 -24.38
N ASN A 148 2.65 2.19 -24.35
CA ASN A 148 2.24 0.80 -24.54
C ASN A 148 1.79 0.10 -23.25
N GLY A 149 1.70 0.84 -22.14
CA GLY A 149 1.26 0.36 -20.84
C GLY A 149 2.40 0.15 -19.84
N ARG A 150 2.10 -0.59 -18.78
CA ARG A 150 3.02 -0.91 -17.67
C ARG A 150 3.69 -2.26 -17.89
N GLN A 151 5.02 -2.31 -17.74
CA GLN A 151 5.83 -3.52 -17.91
C GLN A 151 6.99 -3.54 -16.92
N GLY A 152 7.39 -4.74 -16.45
CA GLY A 152 8.63 -4.90 -15.70
C GLY A 152 9.86 -4.57 -16.55
N TRP A 153 10.95 -4.14 -15.92
CA TRP A 153 12.14 -3.62 -16.60
C TRP A 153 12.77 -4.59 -17.60
N THR A 154 12.68 -5.91 -17.35
CA THR A 154 13.22 -6.95 -18.25
C THR A 154 12.51 -7.04 -19.60
N ASN A 155 11.25 -6.58 -19.67
CA ASN A 155 10.42 -6.65 -20.87
C ASN A 155 10.28 -5.29 -21.57
N ALA A 156 10.68 -4.21 -20.90
CA ALA A 156 10.45 -2.83 -21.33
C ALA A 156 11.20 -2.42 -22.60
N PHE A 157 12.24 -3.15 -23.02
CA PHE A 157 13.09 -2.77 -24.15
C PHE A 157 12.54 -3.15 -25.54
N THR A 158 11.31 -3.66 -25.64
CA THR A 158 10.65 -3.88 -26.94
C THR A 158 9.92 -2.60 -27.40
N PHE A 159 10.66 -1.65 -27.94
CA PHE A 159 10.17 -0.29 -28.25
C PHE A 159 9.54 -0.10 -29.64
N ASP A 160 9.35 -1.15 -30.43
CA ASP A 160 8.73 -1.02 -31.77
C ASP A 160 7.26 -1.45 -31.78
N LYS A 161 6.42 -0.69 -31.10
CA LYS A 161 4.95 -0.80 -31.21
C LYS A 161 4.37 0.61 -31.20
N GLY A 162 3.62 0.95 -32.24
CA GLY A 162 2.95 2.25 -32.36
C GLY A 162 2.05 2.55 -31.17
N VAL A 163 1.77 3.84 -30.94
CA VAL A 163 1.03 4.27 -29.76
C VAL A 163 -0.47 3.97 -29.88
N PRO A 164 -1.08 3.27 -28.91
CA PRO A 164 -2.50 2.98 -28.92
C PRO A 164 -3.38 4.24 -28.81
N ASP A 165 -4.53 4.24 -29.48
CA ASP A 165 -5.47 5.38 -29.49
C ASP A 165 -5.98 5.76 -28.10
N TRP A 166 -6.17 4.78 -27.21
CA TRP A 166 -6.60 5.02 -25.83
C TRP A 166 -5.58 5.87 -25.06
N PHE A 167 -4.28 5.68 -25.32
CA PHE A 167 -3.23 6.48 -24.70
C PHE A 167 -3.20 7.88 -25.30
N LYS A 168 -3.32 8.00 -26.62
CA LYS A 168 -3.36 9.30 -27.32
C LYS A 168 -4.49 10.20 -26.82
N LYS A 169 -5.64 9.60 -26.49
CA LYS A 169 -6.82 10.30 -26.00
C LYS A 169 -6.61 10.92 -24.62
N ASP A 170 -5.94 10.20 -23.72
CA ASP A 170 -5.71 10.64 -22.34
C ASP A 170 -4.40 10.06 -21.75
N PRO A 171 -3.25 10.63 -22.13
CA PRO A 171 -1.95 10.16 -21.64
C PRO A 171 -1.81 10.32 -20.12
N GLU A 172 -2.32 11.42 -19.57
CA GLU A 172 -2.17 11.74 -18.15
C GLU A 172 -2.90 10.72 -17.27
N SER A 173 -4.17 10.46 -17.56
CA SER A 173 -4.96 9.46 -16.82
C SER A 173 -4.36 8.06 -16.94
N SER A 174 -3.83 7.72 -18.12
CA SER A 174 -3.15 6.45 -18.35
C SER A 174 -1.92 6.28 -17.45
N ILE A 175 -1.05 7.30 -17.36
CA ILE A 175 0.12 7.28 -16.48
C ILE A 175 -0.30 7.21 -15.00
N ARG A 176 -1.27 8.04 -14.58
CA ARG A 176 -1.78 8.03 -13.20
C ARG A 176 -2.29 6.65 -12.79
N LYS A 177 -3.07 6.01 -13.66
CA LYS A 177 -3.58 4.65 -13.44
C LYS A 177 -2.44 3.66 -13.25
N HIS A 178 -1.42 3.68 -14.11
CA HIS A 178 -0.29 2.75 -13.98
C HIS A 178 0.59 3.02 -12.75
N ILE A 179 0.71 4.28 -12.31
CA ILE A 179 1.33 4.60 -11.01
C ILE A 179 0.52 4.02 -9.85
N GLN A 180 -0.81 4.12 -9.89
CA GLN A 180 -1.67 3.51 -8.87
C GLN A 180 -1.55 1.98 -8.86
N GLU A 181 -1.48 1.35 -10.03
CA GLU A 181 -1.25 -0.10 -10.14
C GLU A 181 0.11 -0.51 -9.57
N PHE A 182 1.17 0.28 -9.82
CA PHE A 182 2.49 0.09 -9.20
C PHE A 182 2.40 0.14 -7.68
N ILE A 183 1.74 1.18 -7.14
CA ILE A 183 1.56 1.32 -5.70
C ILE A 183 0.77 0.13 -5.14
N ALA A 184 -0.34 -0.27 -5.75
CA ALA A 184 -1.16 -1.39 -5.28
C ALA A 184 -0.40 -2.73 -5.27
N GLU A 185 0.51 -2.95 -6.22
CA GLU A 185 1.30 -4.18 -6.30
C GLU A 185 2.34 -4.31 -5.19
N TYR A 186 3.14 -3.26 -4.99
CA TYR A 186 4.22 -3.27 -3.99
C TYR A 186 3.75 -2.87 -2.60
N PHE A 187 2.58 -2.24 -2.52
CA PHE A 187 1.92 -1.80 -1.30
C PHE A 187 0.46 -2.26 -1.33
N PRO A 188 0.19 -3.57 -1.18
CA PRO A 188 -1.17 -4.07 -1.13
C PRO A 188 -1.93 -3.50 0.07
N ILE A 189 -3.25 -3.38 -0.08
CA ILE A 189 -4.13 -2.95 1.00
C ILE A 189 -4.15 -4.07 2.06
N GLU A 190 -4.06 -3.71 3.34
CA GLU A 190 -4.27 -4.61 4.47
C GLU A 190 -5.02 -3.84 5.56
N VAL A 191 -6.35 -3.86 5.49
CA VAL A 191 -7.24 -3.03 6.34
C VAL A 191 -8.26 -3.90 7.07
N PRO A 192 -8.80 -3.49 8.22
CA PRO A 192 -9.80 -4.27 8.93
C PRO A 192 -11.17 -4.25 8.23
N ILE A 193 -12.01 -5.22 8.59
CA ILE A 193 -13.46 -5.09 8.43
C ILE A 193 -13.97 -4.24 9.60
N VAL A 194 -14.69 -3.17 9.30
CA VAL A 194 -15.22 -2.25 10.31
C VAL A 194 -16.43 -2.88 11.01
N GLU A 195 -17.40 -3.34 10.22
CA GLU A 195 -18.63 -3.97 10.75
C GLU A 195 -19.37 -4.78 9.68
N ILE A 196 -20.32 -5.60 10.14
CA ILE A 196 -21.34 -6.23 9.30
C ILE A 196 -22.50 -5.24 9.17
N THR A 197 -22.77 -4.76 7.96
CA THR A 197 -23.84 -3.80 7.70
C THR A 197 -25.18 -4.47 7.41
N GLU A 198 -25.16 -5.69 6.86
CA GLU A 198 -26.36 -6.48 6.61
C GLU A 198 -26.12 -7.98 6.83
N THR A 199 -27.16 -8.67 7.26
CA THR A 199 -27.19 -10.13 7.41
C THR A 199 -28.20 -10.78 6.49
N ASN A 200 -27.89 -11.99 6.01
CA ASN A 200 -28.83 -12.86 5.34
C ASN A 200 -29.83 -13.50 6.33
N LYS A 201 -30.75 -14.32 5.80
CA LYS A 201 -31.81 -14.99 6.60
C LYS A 201 -31.28 -15.96 7.66
N ASP A 202 -30.07 -16.46 7.48
CA ASP A 202 -29.41 -17.39 8.40
C ASP A 202 -28.59 -16.66 9.48
N GLY A 203 -28.68 -15.32 9.53
CA GLY A 203 -27.93 -14.48 10.46
C GLY A 203 -26.45 -14.26 10.09
N ASN A 204 -26.03 -14.68 8.89
CA ASN A 204 -24.65 -14.53 8.43
C ASN A 204 -24.49 -13.25 7.58
N ALA A 205 -23.29 -12.70 7.53
CA ALA A 205 -22.97 -11.46 6.83
C ALA A 205 -23.34 -11.56 5.34
N SER A 206 -24.17 -10.64 4.86
CA SER A 206 -24.43 -10.42 3.43
C SER A 206 -23.75 -9.16 2.92
N GLN A 207 -23.48 -8.19 3.81
CA GLN A 207 -22.66 -7.01 3.51
C GLN A 207 -21.76 -6.64 4.68
N VAL A 208 -20.60 -6.09 4.36
CA VAL A 208 -19.61 -5.58 5.32
C VAL A 208 -19.09 -4.21 4.90
N LEU A 209 -18.75 -3.38 5.89
CA LEU A 209 -18.04 -2.12 5.70
C LEU A 209 -16.53 -2.34 5.86
N VAL A 210 -15.73 -1.84 4.93
CA VAL A 210 -14.27 -1.97 4.94
C VAL A 210 -13.60 -0.60 4.87
N GLU A 211 -12.45 -0.46 5.55
CA GLU A 211 -11.66 0.78 5.61
C GLU A 211 -10.72 0.90 4.41
N CYS A 212 -11.28 0.87 3.19
CA CYS A 212 -10.58 1.25 1.97
C CYS A 212 -11.53 1.91 0.97
N GLY A 213 -11.07 2.91 0.22
CA GLY A 213 -11.89 3.67 -0.72
C GLY A 213 -11.14 4.17 -1.95
N GLU A 214 -11.61 5.28 -2.52
CA GLU A 214 -11.02 5.86 -3.74
C GLU A 214 -9.52 6.18 -3.58
N ASN A 215 -9.09 6.57 -2.37
CA ASN A 215 -7.69 6.88 -2.08
C ASN A 215 -6.78 5.65 -2.19
N ASP A 216 -7.35 4.46 -2.01
CA ASP A 216 -6.66 3.18 -2.14
C ASP A 216 -6.84 2.56 -3.53
N GLY A 217 -7.41 3.30 -4.49
CA GLY A 217 -7.69 2.80 -5.84
C GLY A 217 -8.82 1.76 -5.86
N ILE A 218 -9.73 1.80 -4.89
CA ILE A 218 -10.92 0.96 -4.87
C ILE A 218 -11.98 1.52 -5.81
N THR A 219 -12.59 0.65 -6.60
CA THR A 219 -13.68 0.98 -7.52
C THR A 219 -14.81 -0.04 -7.39
N LYS A 220 -16.03 0.38 -7.74
CA LYS A 220 -17.19 -0.51 -7.76
C LYS A 220 -16.94 -1.72 -8.66
N GLY A 221 -17.29 -2.90 -8.15
CA GLY A 221 -17.07 -4.19 -8.81
C GLY A 221 -15.68 -4.79 -8.60
N LYS A 222 -14.74 -4.07 -7.97
CA LYS A 222 -13.43 -4.63 -7.59
C LYS A 222 -13.65 -5.78 -6.60
N LYS A 223 -12.87 -6.85 -6.78
CA LYS A 223 -12.84 -8.00 -5.87
C LYS A 223 -11.78 -7.75 -4.80
N LEU A 224 -12.15 -8.02 -3.55
CA LEU A 224 -11.24 -8.00 -2.41
C LEU A 224 -11.26 -9.36 -1.73
N PHE A 225 -10.21 -9.63 -0.95
CA PHE A 225 -9.98 -10.91 -0.30
C PHE A 225 -9.87 -10.68 1.21
N VAL A 226 -10.63 -11.45 1.98
CA VAL A 226 -10.48 -11.48 3.44
C VAL A 226 -9.53 -12.61 3.78
N ILE A 227 -8.47 -12.31 4.53
CA ILE A 227 -7.47 -13.27 4.99
C ILE A 227 -7.44 -13.32 6.51
N GLU A 228 -7.19 -14.50 7.07
CA GLU A 228 -6.80 -14.69 8.47
C GLU A 228 -5.29 -14.83 8.54
N ARG A 229 -4.64 -13.99 9.36
CA ARG A 229 -3.19 -14.02 9.56
C ARG A 229 -2.85 -14.64 10.90
N THR A 230 -2.08 -15.73 10.85
CA THR A 230 -1.54 -16.39 12.04
C THR A 230 -0.03 -16.34 12.01
N SER A 231 0.59 -15.84 13.08
CA SER A 231 2.05 -15.84 13.21
C SER A 231 2.53 -17.18 13.80
N ARG A 232 3.60 -17.75 13.24
CA ARG A 232 4.26 -18.95 13.77
C ARG A 232 5.76 -18.80 13.74
N THR A 233 6.41 -19.20 14.82
CA THR A 233 7.87 -19.32 14.82
C THR A 233 8.28 -20.59 14.10
N SER A 234 9.09 -20.45 13.06
CA SER A 234 9.74 -21.56 12.37
C SER A 234 10.68 -22.28 13.33
N THR A 235 10.44 -23.57 13.57
CA THR A 235 11.31 -24.39 14.43
C THR A 235 12.69 -24.65 13.82
N ARG A 236 12.87 -24.33 12.54
CA ARG A 236 14.14 -24.50 11.81
C ARG A 236 14.99 -23.24 11.81
N THR A 237 14.39 -22.07 11.65
CA THR A 237 15.11 -20.78 11.54
C THR A 237 14.99 -19.92 12.80
N GLY A 238 14.01 -20.19 13.67
CA GLY A 238 13.68 -19.34 14.81
C GLY A 238 12.93 -18.05 14.43
N GLU A 239 12.67 -17.83 13.15
CA GLU A 239 11.99 -16.63 12.64
C GLU A 239 10.48 -16.73 12.79
N VAL A 240 9.82 -15.59 13.04
CA VAL A 240 8.36 -15.50 13.04
C VAL A 240 7.88 -15.31 11.61
N GLU A 241 7.09 -16.26 11.12
CA GLU A 241 6.46 -16.24 9.81
C GLU A 241 4.96 -15.96 9.94
N ASN A 242 4.44 -15.09 9.09
CA ASN A 242 3.00 -14.87 8.97
C ASN A 242 2.41 -15.84 7.94
N LEU A 243 1.43 -16.63 8.38
CA LEU A 243 0.66 -17.55 7.55
C LEU A 243 -0.71 -16.97 7.31
N ASP A 244 -0.93 -16.54 6.07
CA ASP A 244 -2.19 -15.97 5.60
C ASP A 244 -3.06 -17.05 4.97
N ARG A 245 -4.33 -17.13 5.39
CA ARG A 245 -5.34 -18.04 4.81
C ARG A 245 -6.53 -17.25 4.32
N MET A 246 -6.93 -17.47 3.08
CA MET A 246 -8.13 -16.84 2.53
C MET A 246 -9.39 -17.39 3.22
N ILE A 247 -10.22 -16.48 3.73
CA ILE A 247 -11.50 -16.75 4.40
C ILE A 247 -12.68 -16.48 3.48
N ALA A 248 -12.62 -15.38 2.72
CA ALA A 248 -13.72 -14.96 1.85
C ALA A 248 -13.22 -14.15 0.65
N GLN A 249 -13.98 -14.19 -0.44
CA GLN A 249 -13.92 -13.18 -1.49
C GLN A 249 -15.16 -12.28 -1.36
N ILE A 250 -14.94 -10.97 -1.31
CA ILE A 250 -16.00 -9.96 -1.23
C ILE A 250 -15.93 -9.06 -2.48
N ASN A 251 -17.05 -8.46 -2.87
CA ASN A 251 -17.11 -7.56 -4.03
C ASN A 251 -17.55 -6.17 -3.60
N VAL A 252 -16.88 -5.14 -4.08
CA VAL A 252 -17.21 -3.74 -3.78
C VAL A 252 -18.53 -3.37 -4.48
N GLU A 253 -19.57 -3.08 -3.71
CA GLU A 253 -20.88 -2.64 -4.23
C GLU A 253 -20.98 -1.12 -4.34
N GLU A 254 -20.36 -0.44 -3.38
CA GLU A 254 -20.34 1.01 -3.25
C GLU A 254 -18.99 1.46 -2.68
N VAL A 255 -18.45 2.55 -3.21
CA VAL A 255 -17.30 3.23 -2.65
C VAL A 255 -17.82 4.52 -1.99
N GLN A 256 -17.60 4.65 -0.68
CA GLN A 256 -18.07 5.75 0.13
C GLN A 256 -16.92 6.75 0.36
N GLY A 257 -16.57 7.45 -0.72
CA GLY A 257 -15.50 8.44 -0.73
C GLY A 257 -14.10 7.82 -0.62
N GLY A 258 -13.18 8.56 0.01
CA GLY A 258 -11.75 8.23 -0.02
C GLY A 258 -11.36 6.97 0.75
N THR A 259 -12.07 6.61 1.83
CA THR A 259 -11.56 5.69 2.86
C THR A 259 -12.47 4.52 3.19
N PHE A 260 -13.70 4.48 2.69
CA PHE A 260 -14.65 3.42 3.02
C PHE A 260 -15.31 2.84 1.78
N SER A 261 -15.66 1.55 1.86
CA SER A 261 -16.43 0.87 0.83
C SER A 261 -17.38 -0.14 1.47
N VAL A 262 -18.56 -0.31 0.88
CA VAL A 262 -19.50 -1.38 1.22
C VAL A 262 -19.27 -2.55 0.27
N CYS A 263 -19.08 -3.74 0.84
CA CYS A 263 -18.80 -4.95 0.08
C CYS A 263 -19.88 -6.00 0.29
N SER A 264 -20.30 -6.65 -0.80
CA SER A 264 -21.19 -7.81 -0.76
C SER A 264 -20.42 -9.09 -0.46
N VAL A 265 -21.06 -9.95 0.33
CA VAL A 265 -20.56 -11.27 0.72
C VAL A 265 -21.49 -12.33 0.10
N SER A 266 -20.91 -13.27 -0.66
CA SER A 266 -21.71 -14.34 -1.25
C SER A 266 -22.18 -15.34 -0.20
N LYS A 267 -23.32 -16.01 -0.45
CA LYS A 267 -23.86 -17.03 0.47
C LYS A 267 -22.86 -18.13 0.85
N LYS A 268 -21.94 -18.48 -0.07
CA LYS A 268 -20.92 -19.49 0.16
C LYS A 268 -19.88 -19.07 1.20
N GLU A 269 -19.52 -17.79 1.21
CA GLU A 269 -18.45 -17.26 2.08
C GLU A 269 -19.01 -16.69 3.41
N ALA A 270 -20.31 -16.36 3.44
CA ALA A 270 -20.98 -15.68 4.55
C ALA A 270 -20.77 -16.35 5.92
N ALA A 271 -20.99 -17.66 6.02
CA ALA A 271 -20.89 -18.37 7.30
C ALA A 271 -19.45 -18.39 7.85
N ALA A 272 -18.46 -18.64 6.98
CA ALA A 272 -17.05 -18.66 7.38
C ALA A 272 -16.56 -17.28 7.82
N LEU A 273 -16.95 -16.23 7.09
CA LEU A 273 -16.61 -14.85 7.44
C LEU A 273 -17.24 -14.43 8.77
N THR A 274 -18.54 -14.69 8.96
CA THR A 274 -19.25 -14.35 10.21
C THR A 274 -18.65 -15.05 11.41
N ALA A 275 -18.30 -16.34 11.29
CA ALA A 275 -17.61 -17.05 12.37
C ALA A 275 -16.30 -16.36 12.76
N LYS A 276 -15.48 -15.98 11.78
CA LYS A 276 -14.19 -15.31 12.04
C LYS A 276 -14.32 -13.91 12.65
N ILE A 277 -15.32 -13.13 12.22
CA ILE A 277 -15.62 -11.83 12.82
C ILE A 277 -16.06 -12.01 14.28
N ASN A 278 -16.96 -12.96 14.56
CA ASN A 278 -17.46 -13.21 15.92
C ASN A 278 -16.39 -13.77 16.86
N GLU A 279 -15.47 -14.58 16.32
CA GLU A 279 -14.28 -15.06 17.04
C GLU A 279 -13.27 -13.93 17.35
N LYS A 280 -13.45 -12.73 16.78
CA LYS A 280 -12.44 -11.66 16.77
C LYS A 280 -11.09 -12.16 16.25
N ALA A 281 -11.14 -13.02 15.23
CA ALA A 281 -9.94 -13.54 14.58
C ALA A 281 -9.13 -12.38 13.96
N ASN A 282 -7.81 -12.57 13.84
CA ASN A 282 -6.92 -11.60 13.21
C ASN A 282 -7.11 -11.62 11.69
N ILE A 283 -8.12 -10.90 11.20
CA ILE A 283 -8.50 -10.86 9.79
C ILE A 283 -8.24 -9.49 9.15
N PHE A 284 -7.86 -9.51 7.88
CA PHE A 284 -7.60 -8.32 7.06
C PHE A 284 -8.27 -8.46 5.71
N VAL A 285 -8.69 -7.32 5.15
CA VAL A 285 -9.10 -7.18 3.76
C VAL A 285 -7.90 -6.73 2.94
N THR A 286 -7.68 -7.40 1.82
CA THR A 286 -6.60 -7.10 0.88
C THR A 286 -7.09 -7.12 -0.56
N ASP A 287 -6.46 -6.31 -1.41
CA ASP A 287 -6.63 -6.35 -2.86
C ASP A 287 -5.59 -7.22 -3.56
N LYS A 288 -4.65 -7.79 -2.80
CA LYS A 288 -3.71 -8.79 -3.30
C LYS A 288 -4.46 -10.07 -3.64
N ASN A 289 -4.36 -10.50 -4.90
CA ASN A 289 -4.96 -11.76 -5.32
C ASN A 289 -4.29 -12.94 -4.59
N MET A 290 -5.04 -13.58 -3.70
CA MET A 290 -4.57 -14.73 -2.92
C MET A 290 -4.58 -16.05 -3.73
N LYS A 291 -5.07 -16.04 -4.98
CA LYS A 291 -4.94 -17.16 -5.92
C LYS A 291 -3.64 -17.05 -6.70
N ALA A 292 -2.51 -17.28 -6.03
CA ALA A 292 -1.22 -17.44 -6.69
C ALA A 292 -0.24 -18.23 -5.81
N LYS A 293 -0.29 -19.56 -5.94
CA LYS A 293 0.88 -20.43 -6.07
C LYS A 293 0.46 -21.69 -6.83
#